data_AF-A0A926JLS6-F1
#
_entry.id   AF-A0A926JLS6-F1
#
_cell.length_a   1.000
_cell.length_b   1.000
_cell.length_c   1.000
_cell.angle_alpha   90.00
_cell.angle_beta   90.00
_cell.angle_gamma   90.00
#
_symmetry.space_group_name_H-M   'P 1'
#
loop_
_entity.id
_entity.type
_entity.pdbx_description
1 polymer ?
#
loop_
_entity_poly.entity_id
_entity_poly.type
_entity_poly.pdbx_seq_one_letter_code
_entity_poly.pdbx_strand_id
1 'polypeptide(L)'
;MTRLNRPAAALDDIRRLTRRIKDLDKKIPALLAALGCTLTEICGIGAVTAMDLLVEVGDPCRFRTEAQFARWCGAAPLAVSSGEGHGRARRHRLDVGGNRKVNSVLHTVHVTQVRCHEPARSFMARKISENMPKRSARRADRPQAGRRGVGRPG
;
A
#
# COMPACT_ATOMS: atom_id res chain seq x y z
N MET A 1 18.00 -14.59 -44.16
CA MET A 1 18.38 -14.39 -42.74
C MET A 1 17.52 -13.30 -42.10
N THR A 2 16.23 -13.52 -41.80
CA THR A 2 15.35 -12.38 -41.38
C THR A 2 14.21 -12.68 -40.39
N ARG A 3 13.70 -13.92 -40.24
CA ARG A 3 12.54 -14.15 -39.35
C ARG A 3 12.88 -14.22 -37.85
N LEU A 4 14.11 -14.60 -37.48
CA LEU A 4 14.50 -14.79 -36.07
C LEU A 4 15.27 -13.61 -35.45
N ASN A 5 15.78 -12.65 -36.25
CA ASN A 5 16.59 -11.55 -35.72
C ASN A 5 15.79 -10.55 -34.88
N ARG A 6 14.57 -10.19 -35.29
CA ARG A 6 13.70 -9.26 -34.55
C ARG A 6 13.27 -9.80 -33.17
N PRO A 7 12.77 -11.06 -33.05
CA PRO A 7 12.46 -11.62 -31.73
C PRO A 7 13.71 -11.88 -30.88
N ALA A 8 14.86 -12.23 -31.47
CA ALA A 8 16.12 -12.37 -30.73
C ALA A 8 16.57 -11.04 -30.10
N ALA A 9 16.55 -9.95 -30.88
CA ALA A 9 16.86 -8.61 -30.38
C ALA A 9 15.91 -8.18 -29.24
N ALA A 10 14.60 -8.46 -29.37
CA ALA A 10 13.64 -8.17 -28.32
C ALA A 10 13.90 -8.98 -27.03
N LEU A 11 14.33 -10.24 -27.15
CA LEU A 11 14.69 -11.06 -26.00
C LEU A 11 15.94 -10.52 -25.28
N ASP A 12 16.94 -10.08 -26.04
CA ASP A 12 18.15 -9.48 -25.48
C ASP A 12 17.86 -8.14 -24.81
N ASP A 13 16.94 -7.34 -25.36
CA ASP A 13 16.44 -6.13 -24.74
C ASP A 13 15.73 -6.43 -23.40
N ILE A 14 14.84 -7.42 -23.37
CA ILE A 14 14.15 -7.85 -22.13
C ILE A 14 15.19 -8.27 -21.07
N ARG A 15 16.19 -9.06 -21.45
CA ARG A 15 17.27 -9.50 -20.53
C ARG A 15 18.10 -8.31 -20.03
N ARG A 16 18.44 -7.36 -20.91
CA ARG A 16 19.18 -6.14 -20.56
C ARG A 16 18.39 -5.29 -19.57
N LEU A 17 17.13 -5.00 -19.87
CA LEU A 17 16.25 -4.21 -19.01
C LEU A 17 16.01 -4.89 -17.66
N THR A 18 15.80 -6.21 -17.65
CA THR A 18 15.64 -6.98 -16.40
C THR A 18 16.86 -6.87 -15.50
N ARG A 19 18.08 -6.99 -16.07
CA ARG A 19 19.33 -6.78 -15.31
C ARG A 19 19.42 -5.35 -14.78
N ARG A 20 19.12 -4.36 -15.62
CA ARG A 20 19.15 -2.96 -15.20
C ARG A 20 18.19 -2.65 -14.07
N ILE A 21 16.98 -3.19 -14.09
CA ILE A 21 15.99 -3.08 -13.00
C ILE A 21 16.58 -3.66 -11.71
N LYS A 22 17.09 -4.90 -11.75
CA LYS A 22 17.70 -5.54 -10.58
C LYS A 22 18.87 -4.75 -10.01
N ASP A 23 19.69 -4.15 -10.86
CA ASP A 23 20.83 -3.33 -10.42
C ASP A 23 20.38 -2.01 -9.79
N LEU A 24 19.27 -1.43 -10.26
CA LEU A 24 18.67 -0.25 -9.65
C LEU A 24 17.98 -0.60 -8.32
N ASP A 25 17.27 -1.73 -8.24
CA ASP A 25 16.62 -2.20 -7.03
C ASP A 25 17.62 -2.35 -5.86
N LYS A 26 18.83 -2.82 -6.15
CA LYS A 26 19.93 -2.93 -5.17
C LYS A 26 20.38 -1.58 -4.59
N LYS A 27 20.14 -0.47 -5.29
CA LYS A 27 20.52 0.88 -4.83
C LYS A 27 19.47 1.49 -3.91
N ILE A 28 18.22 1.02 -3.99
CA ILE A 28 17.10 1.58 -3.23
C ILE A 28 17.36 1.59 -1.72
N PRO A 29 17.86 0.52 -1.07
CA PRO A 29 18.11 0.52 0.37
C PRO A 29 19.06 1.64 0.82
N ALA A 30 20.14 1.88 0.06
CA ALA A 30 21.10 2.94 0.37
C ALA A 30 20.47 4.34 0.24
N LEU A 31 19.61 4.55 -0.76
CA LEU A 31 18.87 5.80 -0.92
C LEU A 31 17.85 6.02 0.21
N LEU A 32 17.14 4.97 0.63
CA LEU A 32 16.22 5.04 1.76
C LEU A 32 16.93 5.38 3.07
N ALA A 33 18.10 4.79 3.31
CA ALA A 33 18.93 5.08 4.46
C ALA A 33 19.41 6.54 4.47
N ALA A 34 19.86 7.06 3.32
CA ALA A 34 20.27 8.46 3.18
C ALA A 34 19.12 9.45 3.42
N LEU A 35 17.88 9.05 3.11
CA LEU A 35 16.67 9.82 3.39
C LEU A 35 16.16 9.67 4.83
N GLY A 36 16.78 8.82 5.67
CA GLY A 36 16.30 8.53 7.02
C GLY A 36 14.91 7.86 7.03
N CYS A 37 14.56 7.11 5.99
CA CYS A 37 13.23 6.55 5.84
C CYS A 37 12.99 5.37 6.79
N THR A 38 11.94 5.46 7.62
CA THR A 38 11.53 4.41 8.57
C THR A 38 10.41 3.51 8.03
N LEU A 39 9.93 3.74 6.79
CA LEU A 39 8.80 2.97 6.24
C LEU A 39 9.07 1.47 6.16
N THR A 40 10.33 1.06 5.98
CA THR A 40 10.73 -0.35 5.91
C THR A 40 10.65 -1.08 7.25
N GLU A 41 10.52 -0.36 8.37
CA GLU A 41 10.25 -0.94 9.70
C GLU A 41 8.80 -1.45 9.80
N ILE A 42 7.92 -0.94 8.94
CA ILE A 42 6.52 -1.33 8.94
C ILE A 42 6.36 -2.71 8.30
N CYS A 43 5.76 -3.63 9.08
CA CYS A 43 5.44 -4.96 8.62
C CYS A 43 4.69 -4.93 7.27
N GLY A 44 5.25 -5.61 6.27
CA GLY A 44 4.70 -5.69 4.91
C GLY A 44 5.17 -4.61 3.94
N ILE A 45 6.03 -3.67 4.36
CA ILE A 45 6.66 -2.68 3.49
C ILE A 45 8.12 -3.09 3.22
N GLY A 46 8.41 -3.45 1.97
CA GLY A 46 9.79 -3.68 1.49
C GLY A 46 10.42 -2.41 0.93
N ALA A 47 11.73 -2.45 0.64
CA ALA A 47 12.49 -1.29 0.15
C ALA A 47 11.89 -0.66 -1.13
N VAL A 48 11.58 -1.47 -2.15
CA VAL A 48 10.95 -0.98 -3.39
C VAL A 48 9.61 -0.30 -3.11
N THR A 49 8.78 -0.94 -2.26
CA THR A 49 7.48 -0.41 -1.85
C THR A 49 7.59 0.90 -1.08
N ALA A 50 8.57 1.02 -0.18
CA ALA A 50 8.85 2.25 0.54
C ALA A 50 9.27 3.37 -0.42
N MET A 51 10.13 3.08 -1.39
CA MET A 51 10.55 4.05 -2.41
C MET A 51 9.39 4.48 -3.30
N ASP A 52 8.55 3.54 -3.75
CA ASP A 52 7.33 3.85 -4.51
C ASP A 52 6.41 4.79 -3.72
N LEU A 53 6.24 4.57 -2.42
CA LEU A 53 5.46 5.46 -1.56
C LEU A 53 6.08 6.86 -1.49
N LEU A 54 7.39 6.96 -1.26
CA LEU A 54 8.07 8.26 -1.18
C LEU A 54 7.97 9.05 -2.49
N VAL A 55 8.18 8.40 -3.63
CA VAL A 55 8.10 9.05 -4.95
C VAL A 55 6.68 9.53 -5.24
N GLU A 56 5.67 8.71 -4.93
CA GLU A 56 4.28 9.02 -5.26
C GLU A 56 3.65 10.03 -4.28
N VAL A 57 4.03 9.95 -3.00
CA VAL A 57 3.59 10.89 -1.96
C VAL A 57 4.32 12.22 -2.09
N GLY A 58 5.61 12.21 -2.44
CA GLY A 58 6.45 13.40 -2.41
C GLY A 58 6.57 13.93 -0.99
N ASP A 59 6.26 15.22 -0.78
CA ASP A 59 6.23 15.83 0.56
C ASP A 59 5.01 15.34 1.36
N PRO A 60 5.20 14.59 2.47
CA PRO A 60 4.08 14.18 3.33
C PRO A 60 3.42 15.36 4.05
N CYS A 61 4.11 16.49 4.24
CA CYS A 61 3.59 17.66 4.93
C CYS A 61 2.51 18.40 4.13
N ARG A 62 2.33 18.07 2.84
CA ARG A 62 1.24 18.62 2.02
C ARG A 62 -0.15 18.22 2.53
N PHE A 63 -0.24 17.17 3.36
CA PHE A 63 -1.50 16.72 3.95
C PHE A 63 -1.65 17.29 5.36
N ARG A 64 -2.65 18.16 5.55
CA ARG A 64 -2.95 18.77 6.86
C ARG A 64 -3.57 17.80 7.85
N THR A 65 -4.26 16.77 7.34
CA THR A 65 -4.93 15.76 8.17
C THR A 65 -4.76 14.37 7.59
N GLU A 66 -4.81 13.38 8.48
CA GLU A 66 -4.77 11.97 8.11
C GLU A 66 -5.95 11.56 7.22
N ALA A 67 -7.12 12.20 7.43
CA ALA A 67 -8.29 11.99 6.59
C ALA A 67 -8.07 12.49 5.15
N GLN A 68 -7.38 13.61 4.99
CA GLN A 68 -7.01 14.15 3.67
C GLN A 68 -6.06 13.20 2.95
N PHE A 69 -5.06 12.65 3.65
CA PHE A 69 -4.15 11.64 3.11
C PHE A 69 -4.91 10.36 2.72
N ALA A 70 -5.78 9.84 3.59
CA ALA A 70 -6.54 8.62 3.31
C ALA A 70 -7.47 8.77 2.10
N ARG A 71 -8.10 9.95 1.93
CA ARG A 71 -8.90 10.28 0.74
C ARG A 71 -8.04 10.36 -0.52
N TRP A 72 -6.92 11.06 -0.46
CA TRP A 72 -6.00 11.17 -1.60
C TRP A 72 -5.47 9.79 -2.04
N CYS A 73 -5.13 8.92 -1.09
CA CYS A 73 -4.71 7.53 -1.37
C CYS A 73 -5.86 6.64 -1.88
N GLY A 74 -7.12 7.09 -1.83
CA GLY A 74 -8.29 6.26 -2.07
C GLY A 74 -8.44 5.08 -1.09
N ALA A 75 -7.77 5.17 0.07
CA ALA A 75 -7.80 4.20 1.15
C ALA A 75 -8.87 4.54 2.19
N ALA A 76 -9.40 5.77 2.18
CA ALA A 76 -10.49 6.19 3.03
C ALA A 76 -11.73 5.30 2.80
N PRO A 77 -12.27 4.65 3.84
CA PRO A 77 -13.55 3.96 3.75
C PRO A 77 -14.65 4.99 3.48
N LEU A 78 -15.16 5.04 2.25
CA LEU A 78 -16.32 5.85 1.90
C LEU A 78 -17.60 5.07 2.26
N ALA A 79 -18.47 5.65 3.08
CA ALA A 79 -19.79 5.07 3.34
C ALA A 79 -20.61 4.97 2.04
N VAL A 80 -21.37 3.87 1.88
CA VAL A 80 -22.16 3.62 0.65
C VAL A 80 -23.41 4.50 0.55
N SER A 81 -23.94 5.03 1.65
CA SER A 81 -25.00 6.05 1.63
C SER A 81 -24.92 6.98 2.86
N SER A 82 -25.40 8.21 2.71
CA SER A 82 -25.68 9.15 3.81
C SER A 82 -26.88 8.74 4.66
N GLY A 83 -27.59 7.66 4.29
CA GLY A 83 -28.79 7.15 4.95
C GLY A 83 -28.56 6.01 5.96
N GLU A 84 -27.31 5.61 6.22
CA GLU A 84 -27.00 4.62 7.30
C GLU A 84 -27.03 5.25 8.72
N GLY A 85 -27.54 6.48 8.87
CA GLY A 85 -27.69 7.18 10.15
C GLY A 85 -26.35 7.62 10.79
N HIS A 86 -26.39 8.13 12.01
CA HIS A 86 -25.20 8.46 12.82
C HIS A 86 -24.42 7.22 13.33
N GLY A 87 -24.76 6.03 12.82
CA GLY A 87 -24.12 4.76 13.16
C GLY A 87 -22.88 4.45 12.31
N ARG A 88 -22.16 3.39 12.67
CA ARG A 88 -21.01 2.91 11.89
C ARG A 88 -21.47 2.38 10.53
N ALA A 89 -20.91 2.92 9.45
CA ALA A 89 -21.23 2.49 8.09
C ALA A 89 -21.00 0.97 7.90
N ARG A 90 -22.04 0.26 7.44
CA ARG A 90 -22.06 -1.20 7.31
C ARG A 90 -21.46 -1.64 5.96
N ARG A 91 -21.55 -0.77 4.95
CA ARG A 91 -20.97 -0.99 3.62
C ARG A 91 -20.04 0.17 3.24
N HIS A 92 -18.88 -0.18 2.67
CA HIS A 92 -17.89 0.79 2.19
C HIS A 92 -17.67 0.68 0.67
N ARG A 93 -17.74 1.82 -0.04
CA ARG A 93 -17.34 1.97 -1.45
C ARG A 93 -15.86 2.31 -1.53
N LEU A 94 -15.28 2.00 -2.69
CA LEU A 94 -13.92 2.38 -3.04
C LEU A 94 -13.95 3.81 -3.60
N ASP A 95 -13.06 4.68 -3.13
CA ASP A 95 -12.83 5.95 -3.82
C ASP A 95 -12.12 5.67 -5.16
N VAL A 96 -12.74 6.10 -6.26
CA VAL A 96 -12.24 5.89 -7.63
C VAL A 96 -11.26 7.00 -8.04
N GLY A 97 -11.33 8.17 -7.41
CA GLY A 97 -10.50 9.35 -7.74
C GLY A 97 -9.16 9.40 -7.00
N GLY A 98 -8.93 8.51 -6.03
CA GLY A 98 -7.67 8.45 -5.28
C GLY A 98 -6.51 7.82 -6.06
N ASN A 99 -5.29 8.04 -5.58
CA ASN A 99 -4.06 7.51 -6.17
C ASN A 99 -4.06 5.98 -6.20
N ARG A 100 -4.21 5.41 -7.40
CA ARG A 100 -4.33 3.96 -7.59
C ARG A 100 -3.05 3.20 -7.25
N LYS A 101 -1.88 3.80 -7.48
CA LYS A 101 -0.60 3.16 -7.19
C LYS A 101 -0.40 3.04 -5.69
N VAL A 102 -0.61 4.12 -4.94
CA VAL A 102 -0.56 4.09 -3.47
C VAL A 102 -1.63 3.16 -2.89
N ASN A 103 -2.85 3.16 -3.42
CA ASN A 103 -3.90 2.24 -2.94
C ASN A 103 -3.54 0.75 -3.17
N SER A 104 -2.92 0.45 -4.30
CA SER A 104 -2.44 -0.91 -4.61
C SER A 104 -1.35 -1.33 -3.64
N VAL A 105 -0.38 -0.45 -3.36
CA VAL A 105 0.63 -0.67 -2.34
C VAL A 105 0.01 -0.92 -0.97
N LEU A 106 -0.90 -0.05 -0.52
CA LEU A 106 -1.60 -0.21 0.77
C LEU A 106 -2.41 -1.51 0.84
N HIS A 107 -2.99 -1.96 -0.28
CA HIS A 107 -3.64 -3.26 -0.35
C HIS A 107 -2.65 -4.39 -0.10
N THR A 108 -1.50 -4.39 -0.78
CA THR A 108 -0.48 -5.42 -0.63
C THR A 108 0.05 -5.46 0.80
N VAL A 109 0.37 -4.30 1.38
CA VAL A 109 0.80 -4.17 2.78
C VAL A 109 -0.25 -4.75 3.73
N HIS A 110 -1.52 -4.39 3.56
CA HIS A 110 -2.60 -4.92 4.40
C HIS A 110 -2.73 -6.45 4.28
N VAL A 111 -2.66 -7.03 3.07
CA VAL A 111 -2.72 -8.49 2.90
C VAL A 111 -1.56 -9.17 3.61
N THR A 112 -0.35 -8.61 3.52
CA THR A 112 0.82 -9.13 4.24
C THR A 112 0.62 -9.03 5.74
N GLN A 113 0.19 -7.89 6.26
CA GLN A 113 -0.06 -7.71 7.70
C GLN A 113 -1.13 -8.64 8.23
N VAL A 114 -2.23 -8.87 7.50
CA VAL A 114 -3.25 -9.85 7.92
C VAL A 114 -2.69 -11.28 7.99
N ARG A 115 -1.60 -11.59 7.29
CA ARG A 115 -0.95 -12.91 7.36
C ARG A 115 0.04 -13.01 8.53
N CYS A 116 0.84 -11.96 8.77
CA CYS A 116 2.01 -12.06 9.66
C CYS A 116 2.04 -11.07 10.83
N HIS A 117 1.02 -10.22 11.01
CA HIS A 117 0.97 -9.20 12.05
C HIS A 117 -0.27 -9.35 12.94
N GLU A 118 -0.05 -9.69 14.23
CA GLU A 118 -1.12 -10.03 15.18
C GLU A 118 -2.20 -8.94 15.30
N PRO A 119 -1.87 -7.65 15.49
CA PRO A 119 -2.89 -6.60 15.55
C PRO A 119 -3.81 -6.52 14.32
N ALA A 120 -3.30 -6.84 13.12
CA ALA A 120 -4.12 -6.87 11.89
C ALA A 120 -5.06 -8.08 11.87
N ARG A 121 -4.61 -9.23 12.35
CA ARG A 121 -5.44 -10.43 12.51
C ARG A 121 -6.57 -10.20 13.51
N SER A 122 -6.25 -9.68 14.69
CA SER A 122 -7.24 -9.41 15.74
C SER A 122 -8.29 -8.39 15.29
N PHE A 123 -7.88 -7.33 14.56
CA PHE A 123 -8.82 -6.35 14.00
C PHE A 123 -9.79 -7.00 13.00
N MET A 124 -9.26 -7.80 12.08
CA MET A 124 -10.07 -8.50 11.09
C MET A 124 -11.01 -9.52 11.73
N ALA A 125 -10.56 -10.27 12.73
CA ALA A 125 -11.38 -11.21 13.49
C ALA A 125 -12.54 -10.49 14.20
N ARG A 126 -12.26 -9.37 14.89
CA ARG A 126 -13.29 -8.54 15.54
C ARG A 126 -14.31 -8.00 14.53
N LYS A 127 -13.86 -7.56 13.35
CA LYS A 127 -14.80 -7.06 12.32
C LYS A 127 -15.67 -8.16 11.73
N ILE A 128 -15.14 -9.38 11.62
CA ILE A 128 -15.92 -10.54 11.19
C ILE A 128 -16.97 -10.91 12.25
N SER A 129 -16.62 -10.87 13.55
CA SER A 129 -17.58 -11.13 14.63
C SER A 129 -18.68 -10.06 14.74
N GLU A 130 -18.40 -8.81 14.31
CA GLU A 130 -19.40 -7.73 14.18
C GLU A 130 -20.36 -7.92 12.96
N ASN A 131 -20.36 -9.08 12.30
CA ASN A 131 -21.12 -9.36 11.06
C ASN A 131 -20.82 -8.37 9.92
N MET A 132 -19.64 -7.74 9.93
CA MET A 132 -19.23 -6.88 8.82
C MET A 132 -18.71 -7.74 7.67
N PRO A 133 -19.17 -7.55 6.43
CA PRO A 133 -18.69 -8.33 5.31
C PRO A 133 -17.18 -8.15 5.13
N LYS A 134 -16.45 -9.23 4.89
CA LYS A 134 -14.97 -9.25 4.80
C LYS A 134 -14.40 -8.15 3.90
N ARG A 135 -15.08 -7.82 2.80
CA ARG A 135 -14.67 -6.74 1.88
C ARG A 135 -14.74 -5.35 2.54
N SER A 136 -15.76 -5.06 3.33
CA SER A 136 -15.90 -3.81 4.09
C SER A 136 -14.90 -3.74 5.25
N ALA A 137 -14.69 -4.85 5.96
CA ALA A 137 -13.71 -4.95 7.05
C ALA A 137 -12.29 -4.60 6.57
N ARG A 138 -11.87 -5.17 5.44
CA ARG A 138 -10.57 -4.86 4.82
C ARG A 138 -10.44 -3.38 4.45
N ARG A 139 -11.50 -2.75 3.93
CA ARG A 139 -11.47 -1.32 3.57
C ARG A 139 -11.33 -0.43 4.80
N ALA A 140 -11.95 -0.80 5.91
CA ALA A 140 -11.82 -0.07 7.17
C ALA A 140 -10.44 -0.24 7.83
N ASP A 141 -9.76 -1.38 7.63
CA ASP A 141 -8.46 -1.65 8.24
C ASP A 141 -7.27 -1.01 7.48
N ARG A 142 -7.37 -0.83 6.16
CA ARG A 142 -6.27 -0.29 5.32
C ARG A 142 -5.68 1.05 5.80
N PRO A 143 -6.47 2.07 6.21
CA PRO A 143 -5.90 3.30 6.77
C PRO A 143 -5.08 3.08 8.04
N GLN A 144 -5.38 2.02 8.81
CA GLN A 144 -4.70 1.70 10.06
C GLN A 144 -3.44 0.86 9.83
N ALA A 145 -3.40 0.07 8.75
CA ALA A 145 -2.26 -0.77 8.38
C ALA A 145 -0.95 0.02 8.25
N GLY A 146 -0.99 1.22 7.68
CA GLY A 146 0.19 2.10 7.54
C GLY A 146 0.76 2.62 8.87
N ARG A 147 0.03 2.52 9.99
CA ARG A 147 0.49 3.03 11.30
C ARG A 147 1.12 1.97 12.20
N ARG A 148 0.75 0.71 11.98
CA ARG A 148 1.03 -0.39 12.93
C ARG A 148 2.45 -0.94 12.85
N GLY A 149 3.35 -0.23 12.17
CA GLY A 149 4.76 -0.60 12.06
C GLY A 149 5.73 0.16 12.96
N VAL A 150 5.25 1.18 13.67
CA VAL A 150 6.07 1.86 14.69
C VAL A 150 5.75 1.22 16.03
N GLY A 151 6.49 0.15 16.36
CA GLY A 151 6.61 -0.26 17.75
C GLY A 151 7.28 0.88 18.52
N ARG A 152 6.56 1.52 19.45
CA ARG A 152 7.21 2.34 20.46
C ARG A 152 8.24 1.46 21.16
N PRO A 153 9.54 1.82 21.19
CA PRO A 153 10.46 1.14 22.08
C PRO A 153 9.95 1.35 23.50
N GLY A 154 9.69 0.23 24.18
CA GLY A 154 9.62 0.16 25.64
C GLY A 154 11.02 -0.04 26.20
#